data_AF-A0A2P6NLR6-F1
#
_entry.id   AF-A0A2P6NLR6-F1
#
_cell.length_a   1.000
_cell.length_b   1.000
_cell.length_c   1.000
_cell.angle_alpha   90.00
_cell.angle_beta   90.00
_cell.angle_gamma   90.00
#
_symmetry.space_group_name_H-M   'P 1'
#
loop_
_entity.id
_entity.type
_entity.pdbx_description
1 polymer ?
#
loop_
_entity_poly.entity_id
_entity_poly.type
_entity_poly.pdbx_seq_one_letter_code
_entity_poly.pdbx_strand_id
1 'polypeptide(L)'
;MCTIAALPEEILLDIFLCLDTPDIIKAQSVNQSFNRVASDDRLWRELLLRRYSELSDADDRPKTSIWKKIYSVMNRMESSIESALEEVSNLEQQLEHAKGLLDRSNQTIRVLENLPDMLERERDLIERELRESQQSKEFLQTALRSQERHLEVQQIHWQQMEEKLVKTTVRLQQLEASLNEANTREEDQTVQMRNLKQENREMRKELSELRGVVYSEQFQTNKIARENDRKERVIVKLDANLAEKTRELENTRELMERTVREERSKRTQLERNMMTLNQQLEENTDRFNRQSHSMGQRQQTLEKLIKDESQVNGELKKELKRLEREMKRTKEKHEMEVGRMKDILIKSNQLKALSYNIMAKA
;
A
#
# COMPACT_ATOMS: atom_id res chain seq x y z
N MET A 1 -73.71 51.29 -4.58
CA MET A 1 -73.10 52.61 -4.31
C MET A 1 -72.17 52.46 -3.12
N CYS A 2 -70.94 52.96 -3.19
CA CYS A 2 -70.01 52.91 -2.06
C CYS A 2 -70.46 53.93 -1.01
N THR A 3 -70.92 53.49 0.15
CA THR A 3 -71.40 54.36 1.25
C THR A 3 -70.32 55.30 1.77
N ILE A 4 -69.06 54.86 1.72
CA ILE A 4 -67.88 55.66 2.10
C ILE A 4 -67.65 56.81 1.11
N ALA A 5 -67.96 56.63 -0.18
CA ALA A 5 -67.80 57.65 -1.21
C ALA A 5 -68.71 58.88 -1.07
N ALA A 6 -69.75 58.75 -0.25
CA ALA A 6 -70.70 59.83 0.04
C ALA A 6 -70.24 60.73 1.20
N LEU A 7 -69.12 60.39 1.86
CA LEU A 7 -68.54 61.21 2.92
C LEU A 7 -67.88 62.48 2.34
N PRO A 8 -67.85 63.59 3.12
CA PRO A 8 -67.07 64.78 2.79
C PRO A 8 -65.59 64.47 2.52
N GLU A 9 -64.97 65.24 1.62
CA GLU A 9 -63.57 65.06 1.23
C GLU A 9 -62.60 65.19 2.43
N GLU A 10 -62.92 66.00 3.45
CA GLU A 10 -62.11 66.11 4.67
C GLU A 10 -62.12 64.81 5.49
N ILE A 11 -63.29 64.18 5.66
CA ILE A 11 -63.40 62.91 6.41
C ILE A 11 -62.71 61.78 5.64
N LEU A 12 -62.80 61.81 4.30
CA LEU A 12 -62.06 60.86 3.46
C LEU A 12 -60.55 61.05 3.55
N LEU A 13 -60.07 62.29 3.67
CA LEU A 13 -58.65 62.60 3.85
C LEU A 13 -58.12 62.01 5.17
N ASP A 14 -58.86 62.19 6.27
CA ASP A 14 -58.51 61.61 7.58
C ASP A 14 -58.49 60.09 7.54
N ILE A 15 -59.45 59.47 6.84
CA ILE A 15 -59.46 58.02 6.61
C ILE A 15 -58.22 57.60 5.81
N PHE A 16 -57.83 58.35 4.78
CA PHE A 16 -56.68 58.03 3.93
C PHE A 16 -55.34 58.20 4.66
N LEU A 17 -55.23 59.13 5.62
CA LEU A 17 -54.05 59.29 6.47
C LEU A 17 -53.79 58.06 7.37
N CYS A 18 -54.84 57.29 7.67
CA CYS A 18 -54.75 56.03 8.41
C CYS A 18 -54.37 54.83 7.53
N LEU A 19 -54.34 54.97 6.21
CA LEU A 19 -54.02 53.89 5.27
C LEU A 19 -52.54 53.89 4.90
N ASP A 20 -52.03 52.72 4.54
CA ASP A 20 -50.72 52.60 3.91
C ASP A 20 -50.77 53.01 2.44
N THR A 21 -49.63 53.47 1.92
CA THR A 21 -49.53 53.99 0.56
C THR A 21 -50.04 53.04 -0.53
N PRO A 22 -49.78 51.71 -0.49
CA PRO A 22 -50.31 50.79 -1.48
C PRO A 22 -51.85 50.79 -1.53
N ASP A 23 -52.50 50.93 -0.39
CA ASP A 23 -53.95 50.90 -0.29
C ASP A 23 -54.59 52.22 -0.73
N ILE A 24 -53.90 53.34 -0.53
CA ILE A 24 -54.28 54.66 -1.08
C ILE A 24 -54.20 54.65 -2.61
N ILE A 25 -53.14 54.04 -3.19
CA ILE A 25 -52.99 53.91 -4.65
C ILE A 25 -54.11 53.03 -5.23
N LYS A 26 -54.47 51.94 -4.55
CA LYS A 26 -55.62 51.11 -4.95
C LYS A 26 -56.95 51.86 -4.81
N ALA A 27 -57.14 52.61 -3.73
CA ALA A 27 -58.36 53.39 -3.51
C ALA A 27 -58.58 54.47 -4.58
N GLN A 28 -57.49 55.05 -5.11
CA GLN A 28 -57.54 56.07 -6.17
C GLN A 28 -58.31 55.60 -7.42
N SER A 29 -58.28 54.31 -7.76
CA SER A 29 -58.94 53.79 -8.97
C SER A 29 -60.40 53.39 -8.75
N VAL A 30 -60.90 53.43 -7.51
CA VAL A 30 -62.23 52.94 -7.15
C VAL A 30 -63.34 53.92 -7.56
N ASN A 31 -63.16 55.23 -7.32
CA ASN A 31 -64.11 56.26 -7.76
C ASN A 31 -63.46 57.64 -7.86
N GLN A 32 -64.22 58.63 -8.34
CA GLN A 32 -63.72 60.00 -8.55
C GLN A 32 -63.44 60.76 -7.25
N SER A 33 -64.25 60.58 -6.20
CA SER A 33 -64.04 61.22 -4.89
C SER A 33 -62.73 60.74 -4.23
N PHE A 34 -62.46 59.44 -4.26
CA PHE A 34 -61.24 58.81 -3.77
C PHE A 34 -60.04 59.24 -4.61
N ASN A 35 -60.22 59.42 -5.93
CA ASN A 35 -59.16 59.94 -6.78
C ASN A 35 -58.77 61.38 -6.42
N ARG A 36 -59.75 62.24 -6.11
CA ARG A 36 -59.49 63.61 -5.64
C ARG A 36 -58.73 63.61 -4.33
N VAL A 37 -59.17 62.83 -3.35
CA VAL A 37 -58.52 62.72 -2.03
C VAL A 37 -57.12 62.10 -2.14
N ALA A 38 -56.94 61.03 -2.93
CA ALA A 38 -55.63 60.43 -3.22
C ALA A 38 -54.71 61.33 -4.10
N SER A 39 -55.21 62.47 -4.55
CA SER A 39 -54.43 63.50 -5.25
C SER A 39 -54.22 64.74 -4.39
N ASP A 40 -54.74 64.78 -3.16
CA ASP A 40 -54.51 65.87 -2.21
C ASP A 40 -53.05 65.86 -1.77
N ASP A 41 -52.38 67.00 -1.91
CA ASP A 41 -50.97 67.17 -1.56
C ASP A 41 -50.72 67.05 -0.06
N ARG A 42 -51.71 67.40 0.79
CA ARG A 42 -51.61 67.28 2.25
C ARG A 42 -51.45 65.83 2.67
N LEU A 43 -52.17 64.92 2.01
CA LEU A 43 -52.06 63.48 2.24
C LEU A 43 -50.63 62.99 1.99
N TRP A 44 -50.08 63.29 0.82
CA TRP A 44 -48.75 62.81 0.43
C TRP A 44 -47.62 63.47 1.22
N ARG A 45 -47.81 64.71 1.67
CA ARG A 45 -46.88 65.38 2.59
C ARG A 45 -46.83 64.65 3.93
N GLU A 46 -47.97 64.41 4.55
CA GLU A 46 -48.04 63.72 5.84
C GLU A 46 -47.46 62.31 5.78
N LEU A 47 -47.78 61.55 4.72
CA LEU A 47 -47.19 60.22 4.51
C LEU A 47 -45.68 60.26 4.32
N LEU A 48 -45.17 61.29 3.64
CA LEU A 48 -43.73 61.49 3.43
C LEU A 48 -43.02 61.85 4.74
N LEU A 49 -43.55 62.80 5.52
CA LEU A 49 -42.98 63.19 6.81
C LEU A 49 -43.05 62.07 7.84
N ARG A 50 -44.14 61.29 7.85
CA ARG A 50 -44.31 60.11 8.71
C ARG A 50 -43.26 59.04 8.42
N ARG A 51 -42.92 58.82 7.15
CA ARG A 51 -41.94 57.79 6.72
C ARG A 51 -40.49 58.29 6.77
N TYR A 52 -40.28 59.57 6.53
CA TYR A 52 -38.97 60.22 6.48
C TYR A 52 -38.91 61.38 7.49
N SER A 53 -38.96 61.03 8.78
CA SER A 53 -39.00 61.98 9.89
C SER A 53 -37.79 62.94 9.95
N GLU A 54 -36.70 62.60 9.28
CA GLU A 54 -35.49 63.43 9.16
C GLU A 54 -35.64 64.59 8.16
N LEU A 55 -36.70 64.57 7.33
CA LEU A 55 -37.05 65.71 6.49
C LEU A 55 -37.69 66.79 7.38
N SER A 56 -36.85 67.70 7.89
CA SER A 56 -37.26 68.87 8.69
C SER A 56 -38.52 69.52 8.14
N ASP A 57 -39.41 69.93 9.04
CA ASP A 57 -40.64 70.69 8.81
C ASP A 57 -40.33 72.15 8.45
N ALA A 58 -39.44 72.35 7.47
CA ALA A 58 -39.09 73.66 6.97
C ALA A 58 -40.32 74.24 6.27
N ASP A 59 -40.85 75.32 6.84
CA ASP A 59 -42.18 75.90 6.64
C ASP A 59 -42.59 76.29 5.20
N ASP A 60 -41.70 76.20 4.20
CA ASP A 60 -41.94 76.79 2.88
C ASP A 60 -42.09 75.76 1.75
N ARG A 61 -43.35 75.71 1.30
CA ARG A 61 -44.06 74.66 0.57
C ARG A 61 -43.74 74.64 -0.93
N PRO A 62 -43.59 73.47 -1.58
CA PRO A 62 -43.74 73.34 -3.03
C PRO A 62 -45.19 73.70 -3.43
N LYS A 63 -45.35 74.50 -4.49
CA LYS A 63 -46.69 74.72 -5.08
C LYS A 63 -47.22 73.42 -5.67
N THR A 64 -48.53 73.26 -5.54
CA THR A 64 -49.41 72.12 -5.83
C THR A 64 -48.94 71.07 -6.88
N SER A 65 -49.10 69.78 -6.54
CA SER A 65 -48.90 68.53 -7.30
C SER A 65 -47.50 67.89 -7.32
N ILE A 66 -46.66 68.17 -6.32
CA ILE A 66 -45.25 67.71 -6.30
C ILE A 66 -45.02 66.60 -5.25
N TRP A 67 -45.74 66.60 -4.13
CA TRP A 67 -45.47 65.68 -3.01
C TRP A 67 -45.67 64.20 -3.36
N LYS A 68 -46.72 63.87 -4.10
CA LYS A 68 -46.95 62.51 -4.62
C LYS A 68 -45.81 62.02 -5.51
N LYS A 69 -45.23 62.92 -6.33
CA LYS A 69 -44.10 62.59 -7.21
C LYS A 69 -42.83 62.38 -6.40
N ILE A 70 -42.55 63.23 -5.42
CA ILE A 70 -41.39 63.07 -4.51
C ILE A 70 -41.50 61.74 -3.76
N TYR A 71 -42.65 61.46 -3.13
CA TYR A 71 -42.89 60.19 -2.43
C TYR A 71 -42.67 59.00 -3.37
N SER A 72 -43.21 59.06 -4.58
CA SER A 72 -43.04 57.99 -5.57
C SER A 72 -41.59 57.79 -6.00
N VAL A 73 -40.81 58.86 -6.14
CA VAL A 73 -39.38 58.79 -6.47
C VAL A 73 -38.60 58.19 -5.30
N MET A 74 -38.84 58.67 -4.07
CA MET A 74 -38.16 58.14 -2.87
C MET A 74 -38.47 56.67 -2.65
N ASN A 75 -39.74 56.27 -2.73
CA ASN A 75 -40.15 54.87 -2.58
C ASN A 75 -39.54 53.96 -3.66
N ARG A 76 -39.43 54.43 -4.92
CA ARG A 76 -38.73 53.67 -5.98
C ARG A 76 -37.23 53.54 -5.70
N MET A 77 -36.61 54.60 -5.17
CA MET A 77 -35.20 54.57 -4.82
C MET A 77 -34.95 53.65 -3.62
N GLU A 78 -35.81 53.64 -2.60
CA GLU A 78 -35.75 52.67 -1.50
C GLU A 78 -35.83 51.24 -2.01
N SER A 79 -36.85 50.90 -2.81
CA SER A 79 -36.98 49.55 -3.36
C SER A 79 -35.77 49.17 -4.23
N SER A 80 -35.18 50.13 -4.95
CA SER A 80 -33.95 49.91 -5.71
C SER A 80 -32.73 49.67 -4.80
N ILE A 81 -32.65 50.37 -3.67
CA ILE A 81 -31.58 50.19 -2.68
C ILE A 81 -31.74 48.84 -1.98
N GLU A 82 -32.94 48.49 -1.51
CA GLU A 82 -33.25 47.20 -0.89
C GLU A 82 -32.90 46.03 -1.84
N SER A 83 -33.30 46.14 -3.11
CA SER A 83 -32.93 45.15 -4.14
C SER A 83 -31.42 45.05 -4.33
N ALA A 84 -30.70 46.17 -4.34
CA ALA A 84 -29.25 46.18 -4.50
C ALA A 84 -28.52 45.62 -3.27
N LEU A 85 -29.03 45.87 -2.06
CA LEU A 85 -28.49 45.31 -0.83
C LEU A 85 -28.68 43.79 -0.76
N GLU A 86 -29.83 43.28 -1.23
CA GLU A 86 -30.08 41.84 -1.33
C GLU A 86 -29.14 41.17 -2.35
N GLU A 87 -28.88 41.84 -3.49
CA GLU A 87 -27.88 41.38 -4.48
C GLU A 87 -26.47 41.34 -3.87
N VAL A 88 -26.06 42.37 -3.12
CA VAL A 88 -24.75 42.41 -2.45
C VAL A 88 -24.65 41.29 -1.41
N SER A 89 -25.68 41.09 -0.58
CA SER A 89 -25.72 40.00 0.40
C SER A 89 -25.55 38.62 -0.24
N ASN A 90 -26.26 38.38 -1.35
CA ASN A 90 -26.12 37.14 -2.11
C ASN A 90 -24.71 36.96 -2.69
N LEU A 91 -24.11 38.02 -3.24
CA LEU A 91 -22.74 37.98 -3.76
C LEU A 91 -21.70 37.76 -2.66
N GLU A 92 -21.87 38.35 -1.48
CA GLU A 92 -21.00 38.11 -0.32
C GLU A 92 -21.07 36.65 0.14
N GLN A 93 -22.26 36.06 0.18
CA GLN A 93 -22.43 34.65 0.52
C GLN A 93 -21.78 33.71 -0.51
N GLN A 94 -21.92 34.01 -1.80
CA GLN A 94 -21.25 33.26 -2.87
C GLN A 94 -19.73 33.39 -2.79
N LEU A 95 -19.23 34.59 -2.49
CA LEU A 95 -17.80 34.85 -2.32
C LEU A 95 -17.22 34.04 -1.17
N GLU A 96 -17.91 34.00 -0.03
CA GLU A 96 -17.46 33.25 1.15
C GLU A 96 -17.47 31.74 0.89
N HIS A 97 -18.51 31.23 0.22
CA HIS A 97 -18.54 29.84 -0.23
C HIS A 97 -17.38 29.51 -1.17
N ALA A 98 -17.06 30.39 -2.13
CA ALA A 98 -15.96 30.21 -3.06
C ALA A 98 -14.59 30.21 -2.36
N LYS A 99 -14.38 31.07 -1.36
CA LYS A 99 -13.17 31.04 -0.51
C LYS A 99 -13.04 29.71 0.23
N GLY A 100 -14.11 29.21 0.84
CA GLY A 100 -14.11 27.92 1.51
C GLY A 100 -13.84 26.73 0.58
N LEU A 101 -14.23 26.80 -0.69
CA LEU A 101 -13.84 25.81 -1.70
C LEU A 101 -12.35 25.91 -2.06
N LEU A 102 -11.84 27.13 -2.21
CA LEU A 102 -10.43 27.37 -2.51
C LEU A 102 -9.50 26.86 -1.39
N ASP A 103 -9.85 27.10 -0.14
CA ASP A 103 -9.06 26.62 1.01
C ASP A 103 -9.03 25.09 1.09
N ARG A 104 -10.18 24.44 0.83
CA ARG A 104 -10.24 22.97 0.75
C ARG A 104 -9.37 22.41 -0.38
N SER A 105 -9.42 23.03 -1.57
CA SER A 105 -8.54 22.62 -2.69
C SER A 105 -7.06 22.84 -2.35
N ASN A 106 -6.69 23.97 -1.74
CA ASN A 106 -5.31 24.21 -1.31
C ASN A 106 -4.84 23.17 -0.27
N GLN A 107 -5.72 22.70 0.60
CA GLN A 107 -5.40 21.64 1.55
C GLN A 107 -5.20 20.29 0.86
N THR A 108 -6.03 19.96 -0.14
CA THR A 108 -5.82 18.77 -1.00
C THR A 108 -4.47 18.86 -1.71
N ILE A 109 -4.14 19.99 -2.33
CA ILE A 109 -2.86 20.20 -3.01
C ILE A 109 -1.69 19.94 -2.07
N ARG A 110 -1.71 20.45 -0.83
CA ARG A 110 -0.65 20.16 0.16
C ARG A 110 -0.50 18.68 0.49
N VAL A 111 -1.60 17.94 0.55
CA VAL A 111 -1.53 16.47 0.76
C VAL A 111 -0.89 15.81 -0.46
N LEU A 112 -1.29 16.22 -1.67
CA LEU A 112 -0.74 15.70 -2.92
C LEU A 112 0.75 16.05 -3.10
N GLU A 113 1.19 17.22 -2.64
CA GLU A 113 2.59 17.65 -2.65
C GLU A 113 3.50 16.75 -1.79
N ASN A 114 2.97 16.15 -0.72
CA ASN A 114 3.71 15.22 0.15
C ASN A 114 3.70 13.76 -0.35
N LEU A 115 2.87 13.46 -1.35
CA LEU A 115 2.69 12.10 -1.84
C LEU A 115 3.94 11.52 -2.53
N PRO A 116 4.72 12.28 -3.33
CA PRO A 116 5.98 11.81 -3.90
C PRO A 116 6.97 11.32 -2.83
N ASP A 117 7.14 12.07 -1.74
CA ASP A 117 8.04 11.69 -0.64
C ASP A 117 7.58 10.39 0.05
N MET A 118 6.27 10.19 0.20
CA MET A 118 5.73 8.94 0.73
C MET A 118 6.00 7.76 -0.20
N LEU A 119 5.76 7.94 -1.51
CA LEU A 119 6.00 6.90 -2.51
C LEU A 119 7.49 6.56 -2.63
N GLU A 120 8.38 7.54 -2.49
CA GLU A 120 9.83 7.31 -2.47
C GLU A 120 10.26 6.49 -1.26
N ARG A 121 9.73 6.78 -0.06
CA ARG A 121 10.01 5.96 1.13
C ARG A 121 9.51 4.52 0.99
N GLU A 122 8.34 4.32 0.39
CA GLU A 122 7.85 2.96 0.10
C GLU A 122 8.74 2.24 -0.93
N ARG A 123 9.16 2.94 -1.99
CA ARG A 123 10.11 2.38 -2.98
C ARG A 123 11.40 1.91 -2.31
N ASP A 124 11.99 2.75 -1.46
CA ASP A 124 13.24 2.44 -0.77
C ASP A 124 13.09 1.26 0.21
N LEU A 125 11.93 1.12 0.86
CA LEU A 125 11.62 -0.02 1.72
C LEU A 125 11.59 -1.33 0.90
N ILE A 126 10.87 -1.31 -0.23
CA ILE A 126 10.76 -2.49 -1.10
C ILE A 126 12.10 -2.86 -1.73
N GLU A 127 12.90 -1.89 -2.14
CA GLU A 127 14.26 -2.14 -2.66
C GLU A 127 15.18 -2.75 -1.60
N ARG A 128 15.01 -2.41 -0.32
CA ARG A 128 15.77 -3.02 0.78
C ARG A 128 15.35 -4.48 0.98
N GLU A 129 14.05 -4.75 1.06
CA GLU A 129 13.52 -6.11 1.21
C GLU A 129 13.93 -7.02 0.04
N LEU A 130 13.94 -6.49 -1.18
CA LEU A 130 14.41 -7.22 -2.36
C LEU A 130 15.90 -7.59 -2.26
N ARG A 131 16.74 -6.66 -1.80
CA ARG A 131 18.18 -6.90 -1.60
C ARG A 131 18.43 -7.96 -0.52
N GLU A 132 17.72 -7.89 0.61
CA GLU A 132 17.83 -8.88 1.69
C GLU A 132 17.40 -10.28 1.23
N SER A 133 16.35 -10.35 0.41
CA SER A 133 15.88 -11.61 -0.20
C SER A 133 16.90 -12.18 -1.19
N GLN A 134 17.53 -11.35 -2.03
CA GLN A 134 18.59 -11.77 -2.94
C GLN A 134 19.83 -12.30 -2.19
N GLN A 135 20.26 -11.62 -1.13
CA GLN A 135 21.37 -12.09 -0.29
C GLN A 135 21.05 -13.44 0.36
N SER A 136 19.82 -13.62 0.85
CA SER A 136 19.37 -14.89 1.43
C SER A 136 19.40 -16.03 0.39
N LYS A 137 19.02 -15.74 -0.86
CA LYS A 137 19.09 -16.70 -1.97
C LYS A 137 20.54 -17.08 -2.29
N GLU A 138 21.45 -16.12 -2.37
CA GLU A 138 22.88 -16.39 -2.63
C GLU A 138 23.52 -17.22 -1.52
N PHE A 139 23.19 -16.94 -0.26
CA PHE A 139 23.63 -17.72 0.89
C PHE A 139 23.19 -19.18 0.78
N LEU A 140 21.90 -19.42 0.47
CA LEU A 140 21.36 -20.78 0.32
C LEU A 140 21.94 -21.52 -0.88
N GLN A 141 22.17 -20.85 -2.01
CA GLN A 141 22.84 -21.44 -3.16
C GLN A 141 24.27 -21.86 -2.83
N THR A 142 24.99 -21.04 -2.07
CA THR A 142 26.35 -21.35 -1.62
C THR A 142 26.35 -22.55 -0.67
N ALA A 143 25.40 -22.62 0.26
CA ALA A 143 25.23 -23.75 1.17
C ALA A 143 24.92 -25.05 0.40
N LEU A 144 24.02 -25.00 -0.58
CA LEU A 144 23.69 -26.15 -1.43
C LEU A 144 24.92 -26.66 -2.19
N ARG A 145 25.65 -25.77 -2.88
CA ARG A 145 26.89 -26.15 -3.60
C ARG A 145 27.95 -26.73 -2.66
N SER A 146 27.99 -26.29 -1.41
CA SER A 146 28.87 -26.89 -0.39
C SER A 146 28.44 -28.31 -0.04
N GLN A 147 27.12 -28.54 0.14
CA GLN A 147 26.60 -29.85 0.46
C GLN A 147 26.73 -30.84 -0.71
N GLU A 148 26.52 -30.38 -1.96
CA GLU A 148 26.74 -31.17 -3.17
C GLU A 148 28.19 -31.66 -3.25
N ARG A 149 29.17 -30.77 -3.03
CA ARG A 149 30.59 -31.15 -2.96
C ARG A 149 30.88 -32.16 -1.85
N HIS A 150 30.25 -32.01 -0.68
CA HIS A 150 30.45 -32.95 0.42
C HIS A 150 29.89 -34.35 0.08
N LEU A 151 28.74 -34.42 -0.59
CA LEU A 151 28.16 -35.67 -1.07
C LEU A 151 29.03 -36.34 -2.14
N GLU A 152 29.60 -35.56 -3.06
CA GLU A 152 30.50 -36.06 -4.09
C GLU A 152 31.77 -36.69 -3.48
N VAL A 153 32.38 -36.02 -2.49
CA VAL A 153 33.53 -36.57 -1.75
C VAL A 153 33.16 -37.87 -1.02
N GLN A 154 31.98 -37.92 -0.39
CA GLN A 154 31.50 -39.14 0.27
C GLN A 154 31.26 -40.29 -0.72
N GLN A 155 30.73 -40.00 -1.92
CA GLN A 155 30.54 -41.01 -2.97
C GLN A 155 31.87 -41.56 -3.47
N ILE A 156 32.88 -40.70 -3.69
CA ILE A 156 34.22 -41.14 -4.08
C ILE A 156 34.82 -42.03 -2.98
N HIS A 157 34.69 -41.62 -1.70
CA HIS A 157 35.19 -42.42 -0.60
C HIS A 157 34.52 -43.78 -0.50
N TRP A 158 33.20 -43.85 -0.71
CA TRP A 158 32.44 -45.09 -0.77
C TRP A 158 32.94 -46.02 -1.88
N GLN A 159 33.11 -45.51 -3.10
CA GLN A 159 33.65 -46.28 -4.23
C GLN A 159 35.05 -46.83 -3.94
N GLN A 160 35.92 -46.03 -3.31
CA GLN A 160 37.25 -46.50 -2.91
C GLN A 160 37.20 -47.64 -1.88
N MET A 161 36.23 -47.62 -0.96
CA MET A 161 36.05 -48.72 -0.02
C MET A 161 35.48 -49.97 -0.66
N GLU A 162 34.52 -49.85 -1.57
CA GLU A 162 34.03 -50.98 -2.36
C GLU A 162 35.18 -51.63 -3.14
N GLU A 163 36.05 -50.83 -3.79
CA GLU A 163 37.22 -51.35 -4.50
C GLU A 163 38.20 -52.06 -3.55
N LYS A 164 38.46 -51.50 -2.36
CA LYS A 164 39.28 -52.14 -1.33
C LYS A 164 38.67 -53.47 -0.87
N LEU A 165 37.37 -53.50 -0.62
CA LEU A 165 36.63 -54.70 -0.21
C LEU A 165 36.76 -55.79 -1.28
N VAL A 166 36.52 -55.45 -2.55
CA VAL A 166 36.67 -56.39 -3.67
C VAL A 166 38.10 -56.94 -3.73
N LYS A 167 39.13 -56.08 -3.62
CA LYS A 167 40.53 -56.52 -3.60
C LYS A 167 40.84 -57.45 -2.43
N THR A 168 40.33 -57.15 -1.23
CA THR A 168 40.53 -58.02 -0.06
C THR A 168 39.82 -59.37 -0.23
N THR A 169 38.61 -59.39 -0.78
CA THR A 169 37.86 -60.63 -1.02
C THR A 169 38.56 -61.52 -2.03
N VAL A 170 39.05 -60.97 -3.15
CA VAL A 170 39.81 -61.72 -4.14
C VAL A 170 41.10 -62.31 -3.53
N ARG A 171 41.82 -61.53 -2.73
CA ARG A 171 43.03 -62.00 -2.06
C ARG A 171 42.74 -63.11 -1.04
N LEU A 172 41.62 -63.02 -0.32
CA LEU A 172 41.17 -64.09 0.58
C LEU A 172 40.85 -65.37 -0.18
N GLN A 173 40.13 -65.29 -1.30
CA GLN A 173 39.85 -66.46 -2.16
C GLN A 173 41.13 -67.12 -2.69
N GLN A 174 42.14 -66.32 -3.08
CA GLN A 174 43.44 -66.85 -3.51
C GLN A 174 44.20 -67.56 -2.38
N LEU A 175 44.14 -67.02 -1.16
CA LEU A 175 44.75 -67.64 0.02
C LEU A 175 44.03 -68.94 0.38
N GLU A 176 42.71 -68.98 0.29
CA GLU A 176 41.90 -70.18 0.52
C GLU A 176 42.21 -71.27 -0.50
N ALA A 177 42.32 -70.93 -1.79
CA ALA A 177 42.74 -71.85 -2.84
C ALA A 177 44.17 -72.39 -2.59
N SER A 178 45.11 -71.51 -2.23
CA SER A 178 46.49 -71.89 -1.92
C SER A 178 46.57 -72.81 -0.70
N LEU A 179 45.72 -72.59 0.30
CA LEU A 179 45.62 -73.43 1.49
C LEU A 179 45.07 -74.81 1.13
N ASN A 180 44.04 -74.87 0.28
CA ASN A 180 43.48 -76.15 -0.19
C ASN A 180 44.49 -76.94 -1.01
N GLU A 181 45.27 -76.30 -1.90
CA GLU A 181 46.37 -76.96 -2.62
C GLU A 181 47.50 -77.44 -1.70
N ALA A 182 47.84 -76.66 -0.66
CA ALA A 182 48.81 -77.08 0.33
C ALA A 182 48.32 -78.30 1.11
N ASN A 183 47.03 -78.31 1.49
CA ASN A 183 46.41 -79.44 2.18
C ASN A 183 46.37 -80.69 1.29
N THR A 184 46.02 -80.59 0.01
CA THR A 184 46.02 -81.75 -0.89
C THR A 184 47.42 -82.29 -1.14
N ARG A 185 48.44 -81.42 -1.29
CA ARG A 185 49.84 -81.86 -1.39
C ARG A 185 50.34 -82.51 -0.10
N GLU A 186 49.95 -82.00 1.05
CA GLU A 186 50.30 -82.61 2.35
C GLU A 186 49.58 -83.96 2.49
N GLU A 187 48.30 -84.06 2.10
CA GLU A 187 47.57 -85.32 2.04
C GLU A 187 48.25 -86.32 1.10
N ASP A 188 48.60 -85.92 -0.12
CA ASP A 188 49.34 -86.74 -1.08
C ASP A 188 50.69 -87.19 -0.52
N GLN A 189 51.44 -86.31 0.14
CA GLN A 189 52.69 -86.66 0.82
C GLN A 189 52.46 -87.62 1.99
N THR A 190 51.38 -87.47 2.76
CA THR A 190 51.04 -88.40 3.83
C THR A 190 50.60 -89.76 3.30
N VAL A 191 49.90 -89.79 2.17
CA VAL A 191 49.53 -91.03 1.46
C VAL A 191 50.78 -91.68 0.87
N GLN A 192 51.69 -90.92 0.24
CA GLN A 192 52.99 -91.41 -0.22
C GLN A 192 53.82 -91.97 0.93
N MET A 193 53.87 -91.27 2.07
CA MET A 193 54.55 -91.75 3.27
C MET A 193 53.86 -92.98 3.88
N ARG A 194 52.53 -93.10 3.80
CA ARG A 194 51.82 -94.33 4.18
C ARG A 194 52.15 -95.48 3.24
N ASN A 195 52.18 -95.25 1.93
CA ASN A 195 52.53 -96.24 0.92
C ASN A 195 54.00 -96.67 1.08
N LEU A 196 54.93 -95.72 1.20
CA LEU A 196 56.33 -96.01 1.51
C LEU A 196 56.47 -96.73 2.84
N LYS A 197 55.68 -96.39 3.88
CA LYS A 197 55.65 -97.15 5.15
C LYS A 197 55.04 -98.53 4.98
N GLN A 198 54.07 -98.72 4.09
CA GLN A 198 53.45 -100.00 3.80
C GLN A 198 54.38 -100.90 3.00
N GLU A 199 55.06 -100.35 1.99
CA GLU A 199 56.14 -100.98 1.24
C GLU A 199 57.35 -101.26 2.16
N ASN A 200 57.69 -100.34 3.08
CA ASN A 200 58.65 -100.61 4.16
C ASN A 200 58.13 -101.69 5.12
N ARG A 201 56.82 -101.82 5.37
CA ARG A 201 56.23 -102.88 6.21
C ARG A 201 56.19 -104.22 5.48
N GLU A 202 56.06 -104.22 4.16
CA GLU A 202 56.15 -105.40 3.29
C GLU A 202 57.61 -105.84 3.17
N MET A 203 58.54 -104.94 2.86
CA MET A 203 59.98 -105.19 2.96
C MET A 203 60.41 -105.56 4.38
N ARG A 204 59.81 -104.97 5.42
CA ARG A 204 60.02 -105.37 6.82
C ARG A 204 59.29 -106.66 7.18
N LYS A 205 58.27 -107.11 6.45
CA LYS A 205 57.67 -108.45 6.63
C LYS A 205 58.60 -109.49 6.02
N GLU A 206 59.09 -109.23 4.81
CA GLU A 206 60.16 -109.99 4.15
C GLU A 206 61.46 -110.00 4.99
N LEU A 207 61.82 -108.87 5.62
CA LEU A 207 62.92 -108.79 6.58
C LEU A 207 62.54 -109.26 7.99
N SER A 208 61.26 -109.37 8.38
CA SER A 208 60.84 -109.87 9.73
C SER A 208 60.68 -111.37 9.78
N GLU A 209 60.74 -112.05 8.64
CA GLU A 209 61.25 -113.43 8.61
C GLU A 209 62.71 -113.48 9.14
N LEU A 210 63.39 -112.33 9.28
CA LEU A 210 64.69 -112.12 9.92
C LEU A 210 64.68 -110.97 10.95
N ARG A 211 63.88 -111.14 12.01
CA ARG A 211 63.86 -110.38 13.28
C ARG A 211 63.43 -108.90 13.22
N GLY A 212 62.51 -108.58 14.13
CA GLY A 212 61.85 -107.29 14.23
C GLY A 212 62.53 -106.26 15.12
N VAL A 213 62.04 -105.02 15.00
CA VAL A 213 62.10 -103.98 16.04
C VAL A 213 60.88 -103.06 15.89
N VAL A 214 60.03 -103.11 16.90
CA VAL A 214 58.99 -102.11 17.22
C VAL A 214 59.65 -101.15 18.20
N TYR A 215 59.82 -99.86 17.86
CA TYR A 215 59.94 -98.69 18.78
C TYR A 215 60.33 -97.38 18.05
N SER A 216 59.70 -97.05 16.92
CA SER A 216 59.88 -95.72 16.28
C SER A 216 58.58 -95.02 15.85
N GLU A 217 57.45 -95.73 15.78
CA GLU A 217 56.18 -95.16 15.30
C GLU A 217 55.52 -94.23 16.33
N GLN A 218 55.65 -94.51 17.63
CA GLN A 218 54.91 -93.79 18.69
C GLN A 218 55.48 -92.39 19.02
N PHE A 219 56.77 -92.15 18.72
CA PHE A 219 57.38 -90.82 18.87
C PHE A 219 57.01 -89.90 17.71
N GLN A 220 56.93 -90.44 16.48
CA GLN A 220 56.54 -89.65 15.31
C GLN A 220 55.05 -89.29 15.32
N THR A 221 54.16 -90.20 15.75
CA THR A 221 52.73 -89.89 15.89
C THR A 221 52.48 -88.81 16.93
N ASN A 222 53.18 -88.83 18.07
CA ASN A 222 53.07 -87.77 19.08
C ASN A 222 53.65 -86.42 18.62
N LYS A 223 54.68 -86.41 17.77
CA LYS A 223 55.21 -85.17 17.18
C LYS A 223 54.22 -84.56 16.19
N ILE A 224 53.64 -85.38 15.31
CA ILE A 224 52.62 -84.96 14.34
C ILE A 224 51.35 -84.47 15.06
N ALA A 225 50.89 -85.18 16.09
CA ALA A 225 49.71 -84.75 16.86
C ALA A 225 49.92 -83.38 17.51
N ARG A 226 51.09 -83.13 18.13
CA ARG A 226 51.40 -81.82 18.72
C ARG A 226 51.52 -80.70 17.70
N GLU A 227 51.98 -81.03 16.50
CA GLU A 227 52.10 -80.06 15.40
C GLU A 227 50.73 -79.74 14.81
N ASN A 228 49.85 -80.73 14.65
CA ASN A 228 48.45 -80.53 14.27
C ASN A 228 47.69 -79.71 15.33
N ASP A 229 47.83 -80.02 16.63
CA ASP A 229 47.23 -79.22 17.70
C ASP A 229 47.71 -77.75 17.70
N ARG A 230 48.95 -77.49 17.25
CA ARG A 230 49.46 -76.12 17.09
C ARG A 230 48.85 -75.46 15.86
N LYS A 231 48.79 -76.14 14.72
CA LYS A 231 48.16 -75.63 13.49
C LYS A 231 46.68 -75.32 13.71
N GLU A 232 45.94 -76.22 14.37
CA GLU A 232 44.51 -76.08 14.65
C GLU A 232 44.23 -74.87 15.56
N ARG A 233 45.08 -74.64 16.57
CA ARG A 233 45.01 -73.41 17.39
C ARG A 233 45.32 -72.13 16.60
N VAL A 234 46.16 -72.19 15.57
CA VAL A 234 46.44 -71.03 14.70
C VAL A 234 45.26 -70.78 13.78
N ILE A 235 44.66 -71.82 13.20
CA ILE A 235 43.46 -71.72 12.35
C ILE A 235 42.31 -71.09 13.13
N VAL A 236 42.00 -71.60 14.33
CA VAL A 236 40.92 -71.05 15.18
C VAL A 236 41.17 -69.56 15.51
N LYS A 237 42.42 -69.15 15.73
CA LYS A 237 42.77 -67.74 15.95
C LYS A 237 42.60 -66.87 14.70
N LEU A 238 42.97 -67.40 13.53
CA LEU A 238 42.78 -66.71 12.26
C LEU A 238 41.29 -66.54 11.93
N ASP A 239 40.48 -67.58 12.15
CA ASP A 239 39.03 -67.53 11.94
C ASP A 239 38.34 -66.54 12.88
N ALA A 240 38.76 -66.52 14.17
CA ALA A 240 38.26 -65.54 15.13
C ALA A 240 38.60 -64.10 14.72
N ASN A 241 39.85 -63.84 14.28
CA ASN A 241 40.27 -62.53 13.81
C ASN A 241 39.55 -62.13 12.51
N LEU A 242 39.29 -63.07 11.60
CA LEU A 242 38.52 -62.85 10.37
C LEU A 242 37.07 -62.48 10.68
N ALA A 243 36.43 -63.21 11.60
CA ALA A 243 35.08 -62.91 12.05
C ALA A 243 34.99 -61.52 12.71
N GLU A 244 35.98 -61.16 13.52
CA GLU A 244 36.05 -59.83 14.15
C GLU A 244 36.24 -58.72 13.11
N LYS A 245 37.18 -58.87 12.18
CA LYS A 245 37.39 -57.88 11.10
C LYS A 245 36.19 -57.74 10.17
N THR A 246 35.48 -58.83 9.92
CA THR A 246 34.24 -58.81 9.12
C THR A 246 33.14 -58.02 9.83
N ARG A 247 32.97 -58.20 11.15
CA ARG A 247 32.03 -57.41 11.96
C ARG A 247 32.40 -55.93 12.03
N GLU A 248 33.68 -55.59 12.17
CA GLU A 248 34.13 -54.19 12.14
C GLU A 248 33.79 -53.54 10.80
N LEU A 249 34.04 -54.23 9.68
CA LEU A 249 33.69 -53.73 8.36
C LEU A 249 32.17 -53.56 8.19
N GLU A 250 31.36 -54.52 8.63
CA GLU A 250 29.90 -54.41 8.59
C GLU A 250 29.39 -53.22 9.42
N ASN A 251 29.93 -53.01 10.63
CA ASN A 251 29.59 -51.86 11.47
C ASN A 251 29.94 -50.52 10.80
N THR A 252 31.11 -50.43 10.16
CA THR A 252 31.50 -49.22 9.42
C THR A 252 30.60 -48.98 8.21
N ARG A 253 30.23 -50.05 7.48
CA ARG A 253 29.28 -49.99 6.36
C ARG A 253 27.93 -49.46 6.82
N GLU A 254 27.37 -50.01 7.90
CA GLU A 254 26.09 -49.55 8.45
C GLU A 254 26.12 -48.07 8.86
N LEU A 255 27.20 -47.63 9.51
CA LEU A 255 27.37 -46.23 9.94
C LEU A 255 27.38 -45.28 8.73
N MET A 256 28.08 -45.66 7.66
CA MET A 256 28.11 -44.88 6.44
C MET A 256 26.77 -44.87 5.70
N GLU A 257 26.08 -46.00 5.62
CA GLU A 257 24.74 -46.06 5.04
C GLU A 257 23.76 -45.14 5.79
N ARG A 258 23.83 -45.10 7.12
CA ARG A 258 23.04 -44.16 7.94
C ARG A 258 23.41 -42.71 7.62
N THR A 259 24.71 -42.40 7.56
CA THR A 259 25.21 -41.05 7.25
C THR A 259 24.75 -40.59 5.85
N VAL A 260 24.85 -41.46 4.85
CA VAL A 260 24.40 -41.16 3.47
C VAL A 260 22.88 -40.96 3.42
N ARG A 261 22.09 -41.76 4.16
CA ARG A 261 20.63 -41.57 4.25
C ARG A 261 20.28 -40.22 4.88
N GLU A 262 20.96 -39.84 5.96
CA GLU A 262 20.76 -38.55 6.62
C GLU A 262 21.12 -37.37 5.71
N GLU A 263 22.25 -37.43 5.01
CA GLU A 263 22.66 -36.35 4.09
C GLU A 263 21.73 -36.25 2.87
N ARG A 264 21.26 -37.38 2.33
CA ARG A 264 20.21 -37.38 1.28
C ARG A 264 18.92 -36.73 1.79
N SER A 265 18.50 -37.03 3.01
CA SER A 265 17.32 -36.41 3.63
C SER A 265 17.50 -34.89 3.78
N LYS A 266 18.65 -34.43 4.29
CA LYS A 266 18.97 -32.99 4.41
C LYS A 266 18.97 -32.30 3.04
N ARG A 267 19.56 -32.93 2.01
CA ARG A 267 19.56 -32.41 0.64
C ARG A 267 18.13 -32.24 0.11
N THR A 268 17.30 -33.28 0.21
CA THR A 268 15.89 -33.20 -0.21
C THR A 268 15.14 -32.09 0.54
N GLN A 269 15.44 -31.90 1.83
CA GLN A 269 14.85 -30.80 2.60
C GLN A 269 15.32 -29.42 2.11
N LEU A 270 16.60 -29.25 1.80
CA LEU A 270 17.10 -28.00 1.22
C LEU A 270 16.52 -27.72 -0.18
N GLU A 271 16.38 -28.75 -1.02
CA GLU A 271 15.76 -28.62 -2.35
C GLU A 271 14.30 -28.15 -2.22
N ARG A 272 13.53 -28.71 -1.27
CA ARG A 272 12.17 -28.24 -0.96
C ARG A 272 12.18 -26.79 -0.48
N ASN A 273 13.05 -26.45 0.47
CA ASN A 273 13.16 -25.09 0.99
C ASN A 273 13.51 -24.10 -0.14
N MET A 274 14.43 -24.43 -1.04
CA MET A 274 14.76 -23.61 -2.21
C MET A 274 13.58 -23.46 -3.17
N MET A 275 12.82 -24.54 -3.44
CA MET A 275 11.62 -24.44 -4.27
C MET A 275 10.60 -23.47 -3.67
N THR A 276 10.33 -23.58 -2.36
CA THR A 276 9.44 -22.65 -1.64
C THR A 276 9.95 -21.21 -1.71
N LEU A 277 11.26 -21.00 -1.54
CA LEU A 277 11.85 -19.66 -1.57
C LEU A 277 11.84 -19.05 -2.98
N ASN A 278 12.08 -19.86 -4.01
CA ASN A 278 11.97 -19.43 -5.40
C ASN A 278 10.52 -19.06 -5.75
N GLN A 279 9.54 -19.84 -5.28
CA GLN A 279 8.13 -19.51 -5.44
C GLN A 279 7.78 -18.19 -4.74
N GLN A 280 8.24 -17.99 -3.49
CA GLN A 280 8.06 -16.72 -2.78
C GLN A 280 8.72 -15.55 -3.52
N LEU A 281 9.90 -15.76 -4.10
CA LEU A 281 10.61 -14.73 -4.87
C LEU A 281 9.84 -14.37 -6.15
N GLU A 282 9.29 -15.36 -6.84
CA GLU A 282 8.46 -15.16 -8.04
C GLU A 282 7.16 -14.41 -7.67
N GLU A 283 6.47 -14.84 -6.61
CA GLU A 283 5.29 -14.14 -6.10
C GLU A 283 5.60 -12.70 -5.67
N ASN A 284 6.72 -12.47 -5.00
CA ASN A 284 7.14 -11.13 -4.58
C ASN A 284 7.54 -10.26 -5.78
N THR A 285 8.20 -10.83 -6.78
CA THR A 285 8.54 -10.13 -8.04
C THR A 285 7.28 -9.74 -8.79
N ASP A 286 6.30 -10.64 -8.88
CA ASP A 286 5.00 -10.36 -9.49
C ASP A 286 4.20 -9.32 -8.71
N ARG A 287 4.23 -9.36 -7.37
CA ARG A 287 3.61 -8.32 -6.53
C ARG A 287 4.30 -6.98 -6.75
N PHE A 288 5.62 -6.94 -6.78
CA PHE A 288 6.40 -5.73 -7.04
C PHE A 288 6.07 -5.16 -8.43
N ASN A 289 6.03 -5.99 -9.47
CA ASN A 289 5.70 -5.55 -10.82
C ASN A 289 4.27 -5.01 -10.90
N ARG A 290 3.30 -5.68 -10.26
CA ARG A 290 1.91 -5.20 -10.17
C ARG A 290 1.80 -3.89 -9.39
N GLN A 291 2.51 -3.76 -8.28
CA GLN A 291 2.55 -2.55 -7.47
C GLN A 291 3.23 -1.41 -8.24
N SER A 292 4.38 -1.64 -8.86
CA SER A 292 5.11 -0.67 -9.68
C SER A 292 4.25 -0.17 -10.85
N HIS A 293 3.56 -1.08 -11.56
CA HIS A 293 2.63 -0.70 -12.62
C HIS A 293 1.43 0.09 -12.08
N SER A 294 0.87 -0.32 -10.93
CA SER A 294 -0.21 0.42 -10.27
C SER A 294 0.25 1.80 -9.77
N MET A 295 1.46 1.92 -9.25
CA MET A 295 2.06 3.19 -8.83
C MET A 295 2.27 4.10 -10.03
N GLY A 296 2.77 3.58 -11.16
CA GLY A 296 2.88 4.34 -12.40
C GLY A 296 1.52 4.86 -12.90
N GLN A 297 0.48 4.02 -12.87
CA GLN A 297 -0.89 4.44 -13.21
C GLN A 297 -1.46 5.48 -12.22
N ARG A 298 -1.20 5.30 -10.92
CA ARG A 298 -1.59 6.26 -9.88
C ARG A 298 -0.89 7.59 -10.07
N GLN A 299 0.41 7.58 -10.36
CA GLN A 299 1.21 8.77 -10.63
C GLN A 299 0.69 9.52 -11.86
N GLN A 300 0.41 8.83 -12.97
CA GLN A 300 -0.22 9.47 -14.14
C GLN A 300 -1.61 10.05 -13.83
N THR A 301 -2.40 9.34 -13.02
CA THR A 301 -3.71 9.83 -12.58
C THR A 301 -3.57 11.05 -11.68
N LEU A 302 -2.59 11.07 -10.77
CA LEU A 302 -2.27 12.18 -9.90
C LEU A 302 -1.78 13.40 -10.68
N GLU A 303 -0.86 13.22 -11.63
CA GLU A 303 -0.40 14.29 -12.52
C GLU A 303 -1.56 14.90 -13.31
N LYS A 304 -2.48 14.06 -13.79
CA LYS A 304 -3.70 14.52 -14.44
C LYS A 304 -4.61 15.28 -13.47
N LEU A 305 -4.84 14.76 -12.27
CA LEU A 305 -5.66 15.42 -11.24
C LEU A 305 -5.04 16.75 -10.79
N ILE A 306 -3.73 16.83 -10.58
CA ILE A 306 -3.02 18.07 -10.24
C ILE A 306 -3.15 19.08 -11.39
N LYS A 307 -3.07 18.63 -12.64
CA LYS A 307 -3.25 19.49 -13.80
C LYS A 307 -4.70 20.00 -13.92
N ASP A 308 -5.67 19.12 -13.74
CA ASP A 308 -7.10 19.45 -13.76
C ASP A 308 -7.46 20.37 -12.58
N GLU A 309 -6.93 20.11 -11.38
CA GLU A 309 -7.15 20.91 -10.18
C GLU A 309 -6.44 22.27 -10.26
N SER A 310 -5.24 22.34 -10.85
CA SER A 310 -4.56 23.63 -11.10
C SER A 310 -5.31 24.48 -12.14
N GLN A 311 -5.93 23.85 -13.14
CA GLN A 311 -6.82 24.52 -14.08
C GLN A 311 -8.10 25.04 -13.38
N VAL A 312 -8.76 24.21 -12.58
CA VAL A 312 -9.94 24.58 -11.79
C VAL A 312 -9.62 25.69 -10.80
N ASN A 313 -8.49 25.64 -10.11
CA ASN A 313 -8.01 26.69 -9.20
C ASN A 313 -7.72 28.00 -9.98
N GLY A 314 -7.19 27.89 -11.20
CA GLY A 314 -7.03 29.02 -12.12
C GLY A 314 -8.37 29.66 -12.55
N GLU A 315 -9.39 28.86 -12.82
CA GLU A 315 -10.75 29.31 -13.14
C GLU A 315 -11.44 29.93 -11.93
N LEU A 316 -11.36 29.31 -10.75
CA LEU A 316 -11.85 29.85 -9.48
C LEU A 316 -11.21 31.19 -9.15
N LYS A 317 -9.89 31.35 -9.34
CA LYS A 317 -9.21 32.65 -9.16
C LYS A 317 -9.69 33.71 -10.15
N LYS A 318 -10.03 33.34 -11.38
CA LYS A 318 -10.60 34.27 -12.37
C LYS A 318 -12.01 34.69 -11.97
N GLU A 319 -12.83 33.75 -11.50
CA GLU A 319 -14.20 34.03 -11.07
C GLU A 319 -14.25 34.85 -9.78
N LEU A 320 -13.35 34.58 -8.82
CA LEU A 320 -13.12 35.42 -7.64
C LEU A 320 -12.81 36.86 -8.02
N LYS A 321 -11.83 37.06 -8.93
CA LYS A 321 -11.51 38.41 -9.44
C LYS A 321 -12.66 39.06 -10.20
N ARG A 322 -13.52 38.28 -10.86
CA ARG A 322 -14.71 38.80 -11.55
C ARG A 322 -15.75 39.26 -10.53
N LEU A 323 -16.08 38.42 -9.55
CA LEU A 323 -17.03 38.73 -8.48
C LEU A 323 -16.56 39.96 -7.66
N GLU A 324 -15.27 40.05 -7.31
CA GLU A 324 -14.71 41.23 -6.64
C GLU A 324 -14.90 42.52 -7.46
N ARG A 325 -14.71 42.46 -8.79
CA ARG A 325 -14.94 43.60 -9.68
C ARG A 325 -16.42 43.95 -9.80
N GLU A 326 -17.31 42.97 -9.86
CA GLU A 326 -18.75 43.18 -9.89
C GLU A 326 -19.23 43.82 -8.59
N MET A 327 -18.83 43.30 -7.42
CA MET A 327 -19.08 43.90 -6.11
C MET A 327 -18.56 45.34 -6.03
N LYS A 328 -17.35 45.61 -6.55
CA LYS A 328 -16.80 46.97 -6.57
C LYS A 328 -17.66 47.91 -7.42
N ARG A 329 -18.08 47.47 -8.60
CA ARG A 329 -18.93 48.26 -9.50
C ARG A 329 -20.31 48.53 -8.92
N THR A 330 -20.95 47.54 -8.28
CA THR A 330 -22.25 47.72 -7.64
C THR A 330 -22.14 48.68 -6.45
N LYS A 331 -21.07 48.57 -5.66
CA LYS A 331 -20.77 49.52 -4.58
C LYS A 331 -20.54 50.95 -5.09
N GLU A 332 -19.72 51.13 -6.13
CA GLU A 332 -19.49 52.44 -6.76
C GLU A 332 -20.79 53.02 -7.35
N LYS A 333 -21.63 52.19 -7.98
CA LYS A 333 -22.95 52.60 -8.47
C LYS A 333 -23.85 53.06 -7.33
N HIS A 334 -23.88 52.33 -6.22
CA HIS A 334 -24.63 52.71 -5.03
C HIS A 334 -24.12 54.03 -4.44
N GLU A 335 -22.81 54.20 -4.29
CA GLU A 335 -22.20 55.46 -3.84
C GLU A 335 -22.56 56.64 -4.76
N MET A 336 -22.58 56.44 -6.08
CA MET A 336 -23.03 57.45 -7.04
C MET A 336 -24.53 57.77 -6.89
N GLU A 337 -25.39 56.78 -6.67
CA GLU A 337 -26.82 56.99 -6.46
C GLU A 337 -27.09 57.75 -5.15
N VAL A 338 -26.40 57.39 -4.07
CA VAL A 338 -26.42 58.12 -2.79
C VAL A 338 -25.88 59.55 -2.97
N GLY A 339 -24.82 59.73 -3.75
CA GLY A 339 -24.28 61.05 -4.10
C GLY A 339 -25.29 61.91 -4.87
N ARG A 340 -25.97 61.34 -5.87
CA ARG A 340 -27.05 62.02 -6.60
C ARG A 340 -28.21 62.39 -5.69
N MET A 341 -28.58 61.53 -4.73
CA MET A 341 -29.58 61.87 -3.71
C MET A 341 -29.15 63.10 -2.91
N LYS A 342 -27.89 63.14 -2.44
CA LYS A 342 -27.34 64.30 -1.72
C LYS A 342 -27.33 65.57 -2.58
N ASP A 343 -26.94 65.49 -3.85
CA ASP A 343 -26.94 66.62 -4.77
C ASP A 343 -28.34 67.15 -5.08
N ILE A 344 -29.33 66.26 -5.25
CA ILE A 344 -30.73 66.64 -5.40
C ILE A 344 -31.20 67.37 -4.13
N LEU A 345 -30.79 66.89 -2.96
CA LEU A 345 -31.05 67.54 -1.67
C LEU A 345 -30.42 68.94 -1.59
N ILE A 346 -29.15 69.08 -1.98
CA ILE A 346 -28.41 70.35 -1.96
C ILE A 346 -29.00 71.34 -2.98
N LYS A 347 -29.26 70.93 -4.23
CA LYS A 347 -29.87 71.80 -5.25
C LYS A 347 -31.27 72.22 -4.86
N SER A 348 -32.04 71.33 -4.26
CA SER A 348 -33.32 71.67 -3.63
C SER A 348 -33.12 72.79 -2.59
N ASN A 349 -32.10 72.67 -1.73
CA ASN A 349 -31.77 73.70 -0.74
C ASN A 349 -31.24 75.02 -1.33
N GLN A 350 -30.47 75.00 -2.43
CA GLN A 350 -30.00 76.21 -3.11
C GLN A 350 -31.12 76.94 -3.86
N LEU A 351 -32.02 76.19 -4.52
CA LEU A 351 -33.22 76.75 -5.12
C LEU A 351 -34.12 77.40 -4.06
N LYS A 352 -34.20 76.82 -2.86
CA LYS A 352 -34.82 77.47 -1.69
C LYS A 352 -34.13 78.81 -1.38
N ALA A 353 -32.80 78.85 -1.27
CA ALA A 353 -32.04 80.08 -0.98
C ALA A 353 -32.24 81.20 -2.02
N LEU A 354 -32.27 80.87 -3.31
CA LEU A 354 -32.52 81.84 -4.39
C LEU A 354 -33.97 82.35 -4.37
N SER A 355 -34.93 81.49 -4.08
CA SER A 355 -36.33 81.86 -3.88
C SER A 355 -36.48 82.92 -2.77
N TYR A 356 -35.80 82.73 -1.63
CA TYR A 356 -35.80 83.71 -0.53
C TYR A 356 -35.25 85.08 -0.95
N ASN A 357 -34.14 85.11 -1.70
CA ASN A 357 -33.54 86.36 -2.16
C ASN A 357 -34.40 87.14 -3.17
N ILE A 358 -35.23 86.44 -3.95
CA ILE A 358 -36.17 87.07 -4.88
C ILE A 358 -37.38 87.61 -4.12
N MET A 359 -37.92 86.85 -3.16
CA MET A 359 -39.06 87.30 -2.34
C MET A 359 -38.72 88.44 -1.38
N ALA A 360 -37.49 88.52 -0.88
CA ALA A 360 -37.06 89.64 -0.03
C ALA A 360 -36.81 90.96 -0.81
N LYS A 361 -36.79 90.90 -2.14
CA LYS A 361 -36.53 92.04 -3.04
C LYS A 361 -37.77 92.50 -3.81
N ALA A 362 -38.86 91.74 -3.76
CA ALA A 362 -40.17 92.10 -4.30
C ALA A 362 -41.04 92.65 -3.16
#